data_AF-A0A3S4JWQ3-F1
#
_entry.id   AF-A0A3S4JWQ3-F1
#
_cell.length_a   1.000
_cell.length_b   1.000
_cell.length_c   1.000
_cell.angle_alpha   90.00
_cell.angle_beta   90.00
_cell.angle_gamma   90.00
#
_symmetry.space_group_name_H-M   'P 1'
#
loop_
_entity.id
_entity.type
_entity.pdbx_description
1 polymer ?
#
loop_
_entity_poly.entity_id
_entity_poly.type
_entity_poly.pdbx_seq_one_letter_code
_entity_poly.pdbx_strand_id
1 'polypeptide(L)'
;MTEFDLTRILTGSEGTLAFITEARLDITPLPKVRRLVNVKYDSFDSALRNAPFMVEARALSVETVDSKVLNLAREDIVWHSVSELITDVPDKEMLGLNIVEFAGDDEALIDERVNALCVRLDELIASQQAGVIGWQVCRDLAGVERIYAMRKKAVGLLGNAKGAAKPIPFAEDTCVPPEHLADYIAGFRALLDSHGLSYGMFGHVDAGVLHVRPALDMCDPQQEILMKQISDDVVALTAKYGGLLWGEHGKGFRAEYSPAFFGEELFAELRKVKAAFDPHNRLNPGKICPPEGLDAPMMKVDAVKRGTFDRQIPIAVRQQWRGAMECNGNGLCFNFDARSPMCPSMKITQNRIHSPKGRATLVREWLRLLADRGVDPLKLEQELPESGVSLRTLIARTRNSWHANKGEYDFSHEVKEAMSGCLACKACSTQCPIKIDVPEFRSRFLQLYHTRYLRPLRDHSSLRSRATRR
;
A
#
# COMPACT_ATOMS: atom_id res chain seq x y z
N MET A 1 -21.21 14.48 -31.69
CA MET A 1 -20.49 13.19 -31.82
C MET A 1 -21.34 12.30 -32.73
N THR A 2 -20.79 11.78 -33.83
CA THR A 2 -21.51 10.92 -34.80
C THR A 2 -21.41 9.43 -34.46
N GLU A 3 -20.55 9.06 -33.52
CA GLU A 3 -20.34 7.70 -33.05
C GLU A 3 -20.23 7.70 -31.51
N PHE A 4 -20.82 6.69 -30.88
CA PHE A 4 -20.83 6.51 -29.44
C PHE A 4 -19.80 5.45 -29.04
N ASP A 5 -18.80 5.84 -28.27
CA ASP A 5 -17.71 4.99 -27.85
C ASP A 5 -17.96 4.45 -26.43
N LEU A 6 -18.38 3.18 -26.36
CA LEU A 6 -18.67 2.48 -25.11
C LEU A 6 -17.45 2.38 -24.18
N THR A 7 -16.23 2.38 -24.74
CA THR A 7 -15.00 2.21 -23.95
C THR A 7 -14.79 3.36 -22.98
N ARG A 8 -15.23 4.57 -23.33
CA ARG A 8 -15.16 5.77 -22.49
C ARG A 8 -16.06 5.72 -21.26
N ILE A 9 -17.12 4.90 -21.31
CA ILE A 9 -18.05 4.71 -20.19
C ILE A 9 -17.55 3.57 -19.29
N LEU A 10 -17.01 2.51 -19.89
CA LEU A 10 -16.53 1.35 -19.13
C LEU A 10 -15.20 1.63 -18.41
N THR A 11 -14.33 2.43 -19.00
CA THR A 11 -13.04 2.81 -18.40
C THR A 11 -13.27 3.71 -17.19
N GLY A 12 -12.77 3.30 -16.02
CA GLY A 12 -13.02 4.02 -14.77
C GLY A 12 -14.35 3.72 -14.09
N SER A 13 -15.15 2.77 -14.61
CA SER A 13 -16.42 2.35 -14.00
C SER A 13 -16.25 1.50 -12.73
N GLU A 14 -15.02 1.14 -12.35
CA GLU A 14 -14.68 0.39 -11.13
C GLU A 14 -15.49 -0.92 -10.97
N GLY A 15 -15.84 -1.58 -12.08
CA GLY A 15 -16.63 -2.82 -12.06
C GLY A 15 -18.10 -2.63 -11.67
N THR A 16 -18.60 -1.39 -11.68
CA THR A 16 -20.02 -1.09 -11.42
C THR A 16 -20.91 -1.30 -12.66
N LEU A 17 -20.34 -1.31 -13.87
CA LEU A 17 -21.13 -1.43 -15.11
C LEU A 17 -20.93 -2.79 -15.80
N ALA A 18 -19.73 -3.36 -15.75
CA ALA A 18 -19.41 -4.63 -16.38
C ALA A 18 -18.16 -5.29 -15.76
N PHE A 19 -17.95 -6.57 -16.06
CA PHE A 19 -16.67 -7.25 -15.86
C PHE A 19 -15.89 -7.22 -17.17
N ILE A 20 -14.71 -6.60 -17.15
CA ILE A 20 -13.80 -6.59 -18.30
C ILE A 20 -12.97 -7.88 -18.27
N THR A 21 -13.10 -8.72 -19.29
CA THR A 21 -12.35 -9.99 -19.40
C THR A 21 -11.11 -9.86 -20.28
N GLU A 22 -11.18 -9.01 -21.31
CA GLU A 22 -10.12 -8.78 -22.28
C GLU A 22 -10.10 -7.30 -22.66
N ALA A 23 -8.91 -6.79 -23.00
CA ALA A 23 -8.72 -5.42 -23.47
C ALA A 23 -7.69 -5.41 -24.60
N ARG A 24 -7.98 -4.66 -25.67
CA ARG A 24 -6.98 -4.29 -26.68
C ARG A 24 -6.41 -2.94 -26.27
N LEU A 25 -5.10 -2.86 -26.14
CA LEU A 25 -4.39 -1.66 -25.73
C LEU A 25 -3.53 -1.15 -26.88
N ASP A 26 -3.50 0.16 -27.04
CA ASP A 26 -2.49 0.80 -27.87
C ASP A 26 -1.15 0.75 -27.13
N ILE A 27 -0.09 0.38 -27.85
CA ILE A 27 1.26 0.30 -27.32
C ILE A 27 2.17 1.29 -28.03
N THR A 28 3.05 1.93 -27.28
CA THR A 28 4.07 2.83 -27.81
C THR A 28 5.44 2.14 -27.84
N PRO A 29 6.31 2.42 -28.82
CA PRO A 29 7.69 1.97 -28.78
C PRO A 29 8.40 2.47 -27.51
N LEU A 30 9.37 1.71 -27.02
CA LEU A 30 10.23 2.17 -25.93
C LEU A 30 11.14 3.30 -26.45
N PRO A 31 11.27 4.42 -25.73
CA PRO A 31 12.14 5.51 -26.13
C PRO A 31 13.60 5.04 -26.17
N LYS A 32 14.35 5.48 -27.19
CA LYS A 32 15.77 5.10 -27.36
C LYS A 32 16.68 5.72 -26.31
N VAL A 33 16.32 6.90 -25.81
CA VAL A 33 17.13 7.71 -24.91
C VAL A 33 16.30 8.07 -23.69
N ARG A 34 16.88 7.86 -22.51
CA ARG A 34 16.32 8.27 -21.21
C ARG A 34 17.41 8.96 -20.41
N ARG A 35 17.09 10.13 -19.86
CA ARG A 35 17.93 10.93 -18.98
C ARG A 35 17.11 11.35 -17.78
N LEU A 36 17.74 11.44 -16.62
CA LEU A 36 17.06 11.80 -15.39
C LEU A 36 17.89 12.82 -14.62
N VAL A 37 17.24 13.85 -14.08
CA VAL A 37 17.84 14.87 -13.23
C VAL A 37 17.21 14.79 -11.83
N ASN A 38 18.03 14.47 -10.84
CA ASN A 38 17.69 14.53 -9.43
C ASN A 38 17.93 15.97 -8.94
N VAL A 39 16.87 16.71 -8.61
CA VAL A 39 16.95 18.08 -8.10
C VAL A 39 16.70 18.08 -6.60
N LYS A 40 17.61 18.66 -5.83
CA LYS A 40 17.67 18.61 -4.38
C LYS A 40 17.22 19.94 -3.79
N TYR A 41 16.39 19.90 -2.76
CA TYR A 41 15.79 21.09 -2.14
C TYR A 41 16.06 21.17 -0.64
N ASP A 42 16.11 22.41 -0.14
CA ASP A 42 16.20 22.74 1.28
C ASP A 42 14.89 22.51 2.05
N SER A 43 13.77 22.37 1.36
CA SER A 43 12.47 22.07 1.94
C SER A 43 11.57 21.35 0.94
N PHE A 44 10.58 20.63 1.44
CA PHE A 44 9.57 20.01 0.57
C PHE A 44 8.67 21.06 -0.11
N ASP A 45 8.39 22.18 0.56
CA ASP A 45 7.62 23.29 -0.03
C ASP A 45 8.38 23.92 -1.22
N SER A 46 9.69 24.11 -1.09
CA SER A 46 10.58 24.54 -2.19
C SER A 46 10.48 23.60 -3.39
N ALA A 47 10.49 22.29 -3.16
CA ALA A 47 10.36 21.28 -4.21
C ALA A 47 9.03 21.38 -4.96
N LEU A 48 7.94 21.67 -4.25
CA LEU A 48 6.59 21.86 -4.83
C LEU A 48 6.43 23.21 -5.53
N ARG A 49 6.96 24.30 -4.97
CA ARG A 49 6.93 25.63 -5.62
C ARG A 49 7.75 25.68 -6.90
N ASN A 50 8.73 24.78 -7.04
CA ASN A 50 9.51 24.61 -8.27
C ASN A 50 8.78 23.75 -9.33
N ALA A 51 7.58 23.23 -9.06
CA ALA A 51 6.83 22.41 -10.02
C ALA A 51 6.58 23.09 -11.38
N PRO A 52 6.08 24.34 -11.44
CA PRO A 52 5.77 24.98 -12.72
C PRO A 52 7.02 25.12 -13.59
N PHE A 53 8.17 25.42 -12.98
CA PHE A 53 9.47 25.48 -13.65
C PHE A 53 9.87 24.13 -14.27
N MET A 54 9.53 23.01 -13.63
CA MET A 54 9.80 21.67 -14.18
C MET A 54 8.84 21.31 -15.32
N VAL A 55 7.58 21.72 -15.23
CA VAL A 55 6.60 21.54 -16.32
C VAL A 55 7.02 22.34 -17.56
N GLU A 56 7.49 23.58 -17.37
CA GLU A 56 8.06 24.41 -18.45
C GLU A 56 9.26 23.75 -19.15
N ALA A 57 10.04 22.96 -18.41
CA ALA A 57 11.19 22.24 -18.97
C ALA A 57 10.77 21.12 -19.95
N ARG A 58 9.47 20.81 -20.07
CA ARG A 58 8.94 19.73 -20.94
C ARG A 58 9.55 18.37 -20.60
N ALA A 59 9.69 18.09 -19.31
CA ALA A 59 10.01 16.76 -18.81
C ALA A 59 8.89 15.78 -19.16
N LEU A 60 9.25 14.50 -19.30
CA LEU A 60 8.29 13.41 -19.47
C LEU A 60 7.54 13.12 -18.16
N SER A 61 8.23 13.18 -17.03
CA SER A 61 7.64 13.02 -15.71
C SER A 61 8.38 13.83 -14.66
N VAL A 62 7.65 14.32 -13.65
CA VAL A 62 8.20 15.03 -12.49
C VAL A 62 7.64 14.41 -11.22
N GLU A 63 8.45 13.56 -10.61
CA GLU A 63 8.13 12.87 -9.37
C GLU A 63 8.75 13.59 -8.18
N THR A 64 8.05 13.67 -7.04
CA THR A 64 8.60 14.26 -5.82
C THR A 64 8.51 13.33 -4.62
N VAL A 65 9.49 13.41 -3.73
CA VAL A 65 9.49 12.74 -2.43
C VAL A 65 9.96 13.71 -1.33
N ASP A 66 9.30 13.63 -0.17
CA ASP A 66 9.70 14.37 1.02
C ASP A 66 10.91 13.70 1.73
N SER A 67 11.49 14.43 2.69
CA SER A 67 12.61 13.94 3.50
C SER A 67 12.31 12.65 4.25
N LYS A 68 11.06 12.42 4.65
CA LYS A 68 10.67 11.24 5.43
C LYS A 68 10.68 9.98 4.55
N VAL A 69 10.12 10.05 3.35
CA VAL A 69 10.17 8.98 2.35
C VAL A 69 11.61 8.73 1.92
N LEU A 70 12.39 9.78 1.70
CA LEU A 70 13.80 9.67 1.33
C LEU A 70 14.64 9.01 2.43
N ASN A 71 14.44 9.39 3.70
CA ASN A 71 15.16 8.80 4.83
C ASN A 71 14.79 7.33 5.04
N LEU A 72 13.53 6.94 4.79
CA LEU A 72 13.16 5.51 4.77
C LEU A 72 13.91 4.73 3.68
N ALA A 73 14.13 5.36 2.52
CA ALA A 73 14.95 4.75 1.48
C ALA A 73 16.40 4.56 1.94
N ARG A 74 16.99 5.59 2.58
CA ARG A 74 18.37 5.59 3.12
C ARG A 74 18.64 4.46 4.12
N GLU A 75 17.64 4.10 4.92
CA GLU A 75 17.73 2.99 5.89
C GLU A 75 17.55 1.60 5.27
N ASP A 76 17.11 1.51 4.01
CA ASP A 76 16.86 0.25 3.32
C ASP A 76 18.04 -0.14 2.40
N ILE A 77 18.19 -1.45 2.18
CA ILE A 77 19.24 -2.00 1.31
C ILE A 77 19.22 -1.44 -0.12
N VAL A 78 18.08 -0.93 -0.59
CA VAL A 78 17.97 -0.27 -1.90
C VAL A 78 18.86 0.96 -2.00
N TRP A 79 19.15 1.65 -0.89
CA TRP A 79 19.98 2.85 -0.90
C TRP A 79 21.39 2.59 -1.41
N HIS A 80 21.98 1.45 -1.03
CA HIS A 80 23.33 1.08 -1.48
C HIS A 80 23.45 0.96 -3.01
N SER A 81 22.33 0.79 -3.70
CA SER A 81 22.30 0.69 -5.16
C SER A 81 22.07 2.03 -5.86
N VAL A 82 21.82 3.13 -5.15
CA VAL A 82 21.45 4.43 -5.73
C VAL A 82 22.16 5.62 -5.09
N SER A 83 22.85 5.43 -3.96
CA SER A 83 23.48 6.50 -3.17
C SER A 83 24.47 7.36 -3.98
N GLU A 84 25.12 6.79 -4.99
CA GLU A 84 26.05 7.51 -5.86
C GLU A 84 25.32 8.46 -6.84
N LEU A 85 24.04 8.20 -7.11
CA LEU A 85 23.19 9.01 -8.00
C LEU A 85 22.44 10.12 -7.25
N ILE A 86 22.45 10.08 -5.91
CA ILE A 86 21.78 11.04 -5.01
C ILE A 86 22.70 11.33 -3.81
N THR A 87 23.82 12.00 -4.06
CA THR A 87 24.80 12.39 -3.05
C THR A 87 24.30 13.55 -2.19
N ASP A 88 24.76 13.64 -0.95
CA ASP A 88 24.49 14.82 -0.13
C ASP A 88 25.26 16.04 -0.64
N VAL A 89 24.70 17.23 -0.41
CA VAL A 89 25.37 18.51 -0.68
C VAL A 89 26.07 18.93 0.60
N PRO A 90 27.38 19.24 0.58
CA PRO A 90 28.10 19.69 1.77
C PRO A 90 27.39 20.85 2.47
N ASP A 91 27.33 20.79 3.81
CA ASP A 91 26.75 21.81 4.69
C ASP A 91 25.27 22.16 4.45
N LYS A 92 24.53 21.32 3.71
CA LYS A 92 23.10 21.50 3.44
C LYS A 92 22.33 20.20 3.69
N GLU A 93 21.17 20.32 4.32
CA GLU A 93 20.25 19.20 4.51
C GLU A 93 19.29 19.09 3.31
N MET A 94 19.19 17.92 2.70
CA MET A 94 18.25 17.67 1.60
C MET A 94 16.89 17.25 2.17
N LEU A 95 15.92 18.16 2.11
CA LEU A 95 14.59 17.95 2.66
C LEU A 95 13.50 17.70 1.60
N GLY A 96 13.85 17.82 0.33
CA GLY A 96 13.00 17.45 -0.80
C GLY A 96 13.82 17.00 -2.01
N LEU A 97 13.25 16.12 -2.82
CA LEU A 97 13.87 15.61 -4.04
C LEU A 97 12.83 15.54 -5.16
N ASN A 98 13.10 16.23 -6.26
CA ASN A 98 12.37 16.02 -7.52
C ASN A 98 13.20 15.11 -8.44
N ILE A 99 12.55 14.11 -9.02
CA ILE A 99 13.09 13.15 -9.97
C ILE A 99 12.48 13.50 -11.33
N VAL A 100 13.27 14.14 -12.18
CA VAL A 100 12.81 14.72 -13.46
C VAL A 100 13.34 13.88 -14.61
N GLU A 101 12.45 13.22 -15.36
CA GLU A 101 12.85 12.37 -16.48
C GLU A 101 12.60 13.05 -17.83
N PHE A 102 13.55 12.86 -18.74
CA PHE A 102 13.43 13.17 -20.16
C PHE A 102 13.62 11.89 -20.96
N ALA A 103 12.70 11.62 -21.88
CA ALA A 103 12.85 10.50 -22.80
C ALA A 103 12.40 10.85 -24.22
N GLY A 104 13.01 10.20 -25.20
CA GLY A 104 12.69 10.37 -26.60
C GLY A 104 13.58 9.54 -27.51
N ASP A 105 13.48 9.79 -28.81
CA ASP A 105 14.22 9.05 -29.84
C ASP A 105 15.43 9.81 -30.41
N ASP A 106 15.55 11.09 -30.07
CA ASP A 106 16.64 11.98 -30.49
C ASP A 106 17.53 12.32 -29.29
N GLU A 107 18.74 11.76 -29.27
CA GLU A 107 19.71 11.97 -28.20
C GLU A 107 20.14 13.42 -28.06
N ALA A 108 20.36 14.11 -29.18
CA ALA A 108 20.84 15.49 -29.17
C ALA A 108 19.78 16.43 -28.58
N LEU A 109 18.52 16.24 -28.97
CA LEU A 109 17.41 17.02 -28.43
C LEU A 109 17.19 16.78 -26.93
N ILE A 110 17.28 15.52 -26.49
CA ILE A 110 17.12 15.19 -25.07
C ILE A 110 18.28 15.76 -24.25
N ASP A 111 19.51 15.64 -24.74
CA ASP A 111 20.67 16.20 -24.05
C ASP A 111 20.66 17.73 -24.04
N GLU A 112 20.18 18.39 -25.09
CA GLU A 112 19.94 19.84 -25.12
C GLU A 112 18.98 20.27 -24.00
N ARG A 113 17.83 19.59 -23.87
CA ARG A 113 16.83 19.90 -22.83
C ARG A 113 17.37 19.68 -21.42
N VAL A 114 18.08 18.58 -21.20
CA VAL A 114 18.73 18.29 -19.91
C VAL A 114 19.76 19.36 -19.56
N ASN A 115 20.60 19.75 -20.52
CA ASN A 115 21.61 20.79 -20.31
C ASN A 115 20.97 22.15 -20.04
N ALA A 116 19.91 22.51 -20.77
CA ALA A 116 19.16 23.75 -20.53
C ALA A 116 18.55 23.80 -19.12
N LEU A 117 18.01 22.67 -18.65
CA LEU A 117 17.53 22.55 -17.26
C LEU A 117 18.69 22.73 -16.26
N CYS A 118 19.83 22.07 -16.49
CA CYS A 118 20.98 22.16 -15.58
C CYS A 118 21.52 23.59 -15.46
N VAL A 119 21.62 24.33 -16.58
CA VAL A 119 22.04 25.74 -16.57
C VAL A 119 21.10 26.60 -15.71
N ARG A 120 19.78 26.46 -15.89
CA ARG A 120 18.79 27.18 -15.08
C ARG A 120 18.88 26.80 -13.60
N LEU A 121 19.14 25.54 -13.29
CA LEU A 121 19.33 25.08 -11.90
C LEU A 121 20.60 25.66 -11.27
N ASP A 122 21.70 25.77 -12.03
CA ASP A 122 22.93 26.44 -11.57
C ASP A 122 22.69 27.93 -11.28
N GLU A 123 21.90 28.62 -12.09
CA GLU A 123 21.50 30.02 -11.85
C GLU A 123 20.69 30.16 -10.55
N LEU A 124 19.75 29.25 -10.28
CA LEU A 124 18.97 29.23 -9.03
C LEU A 124 19.85 28.96 -7.81
N ILE A 125 20.83 28.05 -7.92
CA ILE A 125 21.78 27.75 -6.85
C ILE A 125 22.69 28.97 -6.58
N ALA A 126 23.24 29.58 -7.64
CA ALA A 126 24.14 30.73 -7.53
C ALA A 126 23.44 31.96 -6.93
N SER A 127 22.16 32.16 -7.27
CA SER A 127 21.32 33.23 -6.73
C SER A 127 20.64 32.90 -5.39
N GLN A 128 20.79 31.67 -4.89
CA GLN A 128 20.12 31.15 -3.69
C GLN A 128 18.59 31.29 -3.74
N GLN A 129 18.00 30.99 -4.90
CA GLN A 129 16.57 31.11 -5.17
C GLN A 129 15.87 29.74 -5.20
N ALA A 130 14.55 29.76 -4.99
CA ALA A 130 13.66 28.61 -5.11
C ALA A 130 14.04 27.37 -4.26
N GLY A 131 14.89 27.55 -3.25
CA GLY A 131 15.34 26.49 -2.34
C GLY A 131 16.14 25.37 -3.00
N VAL A 132 16.65 25.57 -4.23
CA VAL A 132 17.47 24.56 -4.92
C VAL A 132 18.85 24.52 -4.28
N ILE A 133 19.24 23.37 -3.75
CA ILE A 133 20.53 23.19 -3.08
C ILE A 133 21.56 22.43 -3.91
N GLY A 134 21.13 21.70 -4.94
CA GLY A 134 21.99 20.95 -5.84
C GLY A 134 21.20 20.10 -6.83
N TRP A 135 21.89 19.54 -7.81
CA TRP A 135 21.31 18.59 -8.76
C TRP A 135 22.33 17.54 -9.19
N GLN A 136 21.84 16.41 -9.72
CA GLN A 136 22.68 15.37 -10.34
C GLN A 136 21.97 14.75 -11.55
N VAL A 137 22.73 14.51 -12.62
CA VAL A 137 22.23 13.89 -13.85
C VAL A 137 22.62 12.41 -13.89
N CYS A 138 21.66 11.56 -14.26
CA CYS A 138 21.86 10.16 -14.61
C CYS A 138 21.54 9.98 -16.11
N ARG A 139 22.53 9.48 -16.87
CA ARG A 139 22.43 9.34 -18.33
C ARG A 139 22.22 7.90 -18.80
N ASP A 140 22.52 6.93 -17.94
CA ASP A 140 22.41 5.51 -18.26
C ASP A 140 21.08 4.92 -17.78
N LEU A 141 20.52 4.02 -18.59
CA LEU A 141 19.23 3.39 -18.32
C LEU A 141 19.21 2.63 -16.98
N ALA A 142 20.30 1.94 -16.65
CA ALA A 142 20.38 1.13 -15.43
C ALA A 142 20.31 2.01 -14.16
N GLY A 143 20.96 3.18 -14.16
CA GLY A 143 20.86 4.17 -13.10
C GLY A 143 19.45 4.74 -12.96
N VAL A 144 18.80 5.09 -14.08
CA VAL A 144 17.40 5.56 -14.10
C VAL A 144 16.46 4.52 -13.48
N GLU A 145 16.59 3.26 -13.86
CA GLU A 145 15.80 2.17 -13.30
C GLU A 145 16.05 1.96 -11.80
N ARG A 146 17.30 2.11 -11.34
CA ARG A 146 17.64 2.04 -9.90
C ARG A 146 16.99 3.18 -9.10
N ILE A 147 16.95 4.40 -9.64
CA ILE A 147 16.28 5.55 -9.01
C ILE A 147 14.76 5.29 -8.89
N TYR A 148 14.11 4.85 -9.96
CA TYR A 148 12.68 4.53 -9.91
C TYR A 148 12.37 3.33 -9.01
N ALA A 149 13.24 2.32 -8.98
CA ALA A 149 13.12 1.20 -8.05
C ALA A 149 13.20 1.67 -6.59
N MET A 150 14.12 2.61 -6.29
CA MET A 150 14.20 3.25 -4.97
C MET A 150 12.91 4.00 -4.65
N ARG A 151 12.43 4.90 -5.52
CA ARG A 151 11.18 5.65 -5.31
C ARG A 151 10.03 4.70 -4.97
N LYS A 152 9.80 3.71 -5.85
CA LYS A 152 8.70 2.74 -5.69
C LYS A 152 8.80 1.96 -4.39
N LYS A 153 10.01 1.59 -3.97
CA LYS A 153 10.23 0.85 -2.72
C LYS A 153 10.04 1.75 -1.50
N ALA A 154 10.57 2.97 -1.51
CA ALA A 154 10.50 3.94 -0.42
C ALA A 154 9.05 4.23 0.00
N VAL A 155 8.16 4.41 -0.97
CA VAL A 155 6.71 4.58 -0.74
C VAL A 155 6.10 3.36 -0.03
N GLY A 156 6.54 2.15 -0.38
CA GLY A 156 6.10 0.92 0.29
C GLY A 156 6.59 0.82 1.74
N LEU A 157 7.78 1.34 2.04
CA LEU A 157 8.39 1.31 3.38
C LEU A 157 7.66 2.21 4.37
N LEU A 158 6.93 3.24 3.93
CA LEU A 158 6.06 4.05 4.80
C LEU A 158 5.11 3.18 5.62
N GLY A 159 4.56 2.11 5.02
CA GLY A 159 3.66 1.20 5.71
C GLY A 159 4.33 0.40 6.84
N ASN A 160 5.66 0.34 6.88
CA ASN A 160 6.46 -0.34 7.90
C ASN A 160 6.95 0.61 9.01
N ALA A 161 6.33 1.79 9.14
CA ALA A 161 6.66 2.74 10.19
C ALA A 161 6.63 2.09 11.59
N LYS A 162 7.53 2.53 12.49
CA LYS A 162 7.58 2.07 13.88
C LYS A 162 6.35 2.56 14.64
N GLY A 163 5.92 1.80 15.65
CA GLY A 163 4.74 2.12 16.47
C GLY A 163 3.44 1.48 15.98
N ALA A 164 2.36 1.75 16.74
CA ALA A 164 1.02 1.26 16.45
C ALA A 164 0.33 2.06 15.34
N ALA A 165 0.54 3.38 15.30
CA ALA A 165 0.06 4.24 14.23
C ALA A 165 0.81 3.95 12.92
N LYS A 166 0.07 3.70 11.84
CA LYS A 166 0.62 3.39 10.51
C LYS A 166 0.16 4.41 9.48
N PRO A 167 1.03 4.87 8.56
CA PRO A 167 0.63 5.67 7.40
C PRO A 167 -0.42 4.91 6.58
N ILE A 168 -1.62 5.46 6.47
CA ILE A 168 -2.75 4.84 5.78
C ILE A 168 -3.26 5.68 4.60
N PRO A 169 -3.64 5.03 3.47
CA PRO A 169 -4.09 5.71 2.25
C PRO A 169 -5.59 6.04 2.29
N PHE A 170 -6.00 7.01 3.11
CA PHE A 170 -7.43 7.41 3.22
C PHE A 170 -7.73 8.84 2.76
N ALA A 171 -6.71 9.71 2.78
CA ALA A 171 -6.79 11.10 2.38
C ALA A 171 -5.77 11.43 1.26
N GLU A 172 -5.35 10.41 0.50
CA GLU A 172 -4.41 10.56 -0.62
C GLU A 172 -5.11 10.73 -1.97
N ASP A 173 -4.32 10.97 -3.01
CA ASP A 173 -4.75 10.97 -4.42
C ASP A 173 -5.69 12.14 -4.75
N THR A 174 -5.45 13.28 -4.12
CA THR A 174 -6.11 14.54 -4.47
C THR A 174 -5.33 15.23 -5.57
N CYS A 175 -6.05 15.76 -6.56
CA CYS A 175 -5.49 16.53 -7.65
C CYS A 175 -5.96 17.98 -7.56
N VAL A 176 -5.07 18.94 -7.68
CA VAL A 176 -5.40 20.38 -7.81
C VAL A 176 -4.63 20.95 -9.00
N PRO A 177 -5.08 22.08 -9.60
CA PRO A 177 -4.29 22.76 -10.61
C PRO A 177 -2.84 22.98 -10.12
N PRO A 178 -1.80 22.67 -10.93
CA PRO A 178 -0.40 22.74 -10.49
C PRO A 178 0.01 24.08 -9.89
N GLU A 179 -0.57 25.19 -10.36
CA GLU A 179 -0.37 26.55 -9.85
C GLU A 179 -0.86 26.75 -8.40
N HIS A 180 -1.76 25.87 -7.91
CA HIS A 180 -2.29 25.89 -6.56
C HIS A 180 -1.69 24.81 -5.67
N LEU A 181 -0.86 23.92 -6.21
CA LEU A 181 -0.38 22.73 -5.51
C LEU A 181 0.39 23.07 -4.23
N ALA A 182 1.31 24.02 -4.28
CA ALA A 182 2.11 24.39 -3.10
C ALA A 182 1.23 24.91 -1.95
N ASP A 183 0.29 25.81 -2.24
CA ASP A 183 -0.58 26.41 -1.22
C ASP A 183 -1.66 25.43 -0.72
N TYR A 184 -2.11 24.50 -1.58
CA TYR A 184 -2.94 23.38 -1.17
C TYR A 184 -2.20 22.49 -0.17
N ILE A 185 -0.95 22.12 -0.45
CA ILE A 185 -0.14 21.28 0.44
C ILE A 185 0.22 22.00 1.73
N ALA A 186 0.52 23.30 1.71
CA ALA A 186 0.71 24.07 2.92
C ALA A 186 -0.54 24.01 3.83
N GLY A 187 -1.73 24.16 3.26
CA GLY A 187 -3.00 24.01 3.99
C GLY A 187 -3.24 22.59 4.51
N PHE A 188 -2.91 21.57 3.70
CA PHE A 188 -3.07 20.17 4.10
C PHE A 188 -2.10 19.80 5.23
N ARG A 189 -0.85 20.26 5.17
CA ARG A 189 0.12 20.08 6.27
C ARG A 189 -0.39 20.72 7.55
N ALA A 190 -0.83 21.98 7.48
CA ALA A 190 -1.39 22.68 8.64
C ALA A 190 -2.58 21.93 9.26
N LEU A 191 -3.47 21.36 8.44
CA LEU A 191 -4.57 20.50 8.90
C LEU A 191 -4.04 19.28 9.67
N LEU A 192 -3.11 18.52 9.10
CA LEU A 192 -2.57 17.32 9.75
C LEU A 192 -1.74 17.64 11.00
N ASP A 193 -0.97 18.72 10.96
CA ASP A 193 -0.15 19.20 12.08
C ASP A 193 -1.04 19.66 13.25
N SER A 194 -2.20 20.27 12.98
CA SER A 194 -3.17 20.66 14.01
C SER A 194 -3.74 19.48 14.80
N HIS A 195 -3.73 18.28 14.19
CA HIS A 195 -4.10 17.02 14.83
C HIS A 195 -2.89 16.24 15.39
N GLY A 196 -1.68 16.80 15.31
CA GLY A 196 -0.45 16.17 15.80
C GLY A 196 -0.06 14.90 15.05
N LEU A 197 -0.50 14.75 13.79
CA LEU A 197 -0.26 13.53 13.02
C LEU A 197 1.08 13.56 12.32
N SER A 198 1.76 12.42 12.32
CA SER A 198 2.90 12.22 11.44
C SER A 198 2.41 11.70 10.09
N TYR A 199 2.94 12.22 8.98
CA TYR A 199 2.56 11.80 7.62
C TYR A 199 3.80 11.67 6.74
N GLY A 200 3.63 11.06 5.57
CA GLY A 200 4.61 11.12 4.47
C GLY A 200 3.91 11.55 3.18
N MET A 201 4.62 12.28 2.34
CA MET A 201 4.12 12.89 1.11
C MET A 201 5.00 12.54 -0.10
N PHE A 202 4.36 12.21 -1.22
CA PHE A 202 5.00 11.89 -2.50
C PHE A 202 3.98 12.01 -3.63
N GLY A 203 4.41 12.19 -4.88
CA GLY A 203 3.47 12.19 -6.00
C GLY A 203 4.00 12.79 -7.28
N HIS A 204 3.08 12.98 -8.22
CA HIS A 204 3.29 13.44 -9.59
C HIS A 204 2.98 14.93 -9.65
N VAL A 205 4.02 15.74 -9.53
CA VAL A 205 3.88 17.20 -9.35
C VAL A 205 3.41 17.87 -10.63
N ASP A 206 3.81 17.32 -11.77
CA ASP A 206 3.41 17.73 -13.12
C ASP A 206 1.91 17.57 -13.36
N ALA A 207 1.29 16.54 -12.78
CA ALA A 207 -0.15 16.30 -12.87
C ALA A 207 -0.97 17.00 -11.77
N GLY A 208 -0.32 17.71 -10.83
CA GLY A 208 -1.00 18.31 -9.68
C GLY A 208 -1.50 17.28 -8.65
N VAL A 209 -1.01 16.02 -8.73
CA VAL A 209 -1.46 14.90 -7.88
C VAL A 209 -0.45 14.66 -6.76
N LEU A 210 -0.91 14.70 -5.52
CA LEU A 210 -0.10 14.29 -4.37
C LEU A 210 -0.77 13.20 -3.54
N HIS A 211 0.06 12.25 -3.12
CA HIS A 211 -0.31 11.22 -2.17
C HIS A 211 0.17 11.59 -0.78
N VAL A 212 -0.79 11.68 0.15
CA VAL A 212 -0.54 12.03 1.55
C VAL A 212 -1.01 10.88 2.42
N ARG A 213 -0.11 10.34 3.26
CA ARG A 213 -0.41 9.20 4.13
C ARG A 213 -0.25 9.57 5.61
N PRO A 214 -1.31 10.08 6.28
CA PRO A 214 -1.30 10.29 7.72
C PRO A 214 -1.21 8.96 8.48
N ALA A 215 -0.45 8.96 9.57
CA ALA A 215 -0.28 7.80 10.43
C ALA A 215 -1.35 7.75 11.52
N LEU A 216 -2.16 6.69 11.52
CA LEU A 216 -3.23 6.45 12.51
C LEU A 216 -3.17 5.01 13.03
N ASP A 217 -3.53 4.81 14.30
CA ASP A 217 -3.79 3.48 14.87
C ASP A 217 -5.27 3.14 14.68
N MET A 218 -5.57 2.32 13.67
CA MET A 218 -6.95 1.90 13.41
C MET A 218 -7.52 0.94 14.46
N CYS A 219 -6.74 0.50 15.45
CA CYS A 219 -7.25 -0.19 16.62
C CYS A 219 -7.75 0.76 17.71
N ASP A 220 -7.40 2.06 17.65
CA ASP A 220 -7.92 3.10 18.53
C ASP A 220 -9.24 3.67 17.97
N PRO A 221 -10.37 3.53 18.69
CA PRO A 221 -11.66 4.07 18.25
C PRO A 221 -11.67 5.58 17.99
N GLN A 222 -10.89 6.36 18.75
CA GLN A 222 -10.87 7.82 18.58
C GLN A 222 -10.15 8.21 17.29
N GLN A 223 -9.07 7.51 16.95
CA GLN A 223 -8.35 7.73 15.69
C GLN A 223 -9.14 7.27 14.46
N GLU A 224 -10.02 6.28 14.61
CA GLU A 224 -10.97 5.89 13.55
C GLU A 224 -12.01 7.00 13.28
N ILE A 225 -12.48 7.70 14.31
CA ILE A 225 -13.34 8.88 14.16
C ILE A 225 -12.56 10.03 13.50
N LEU A 226 -11.35 10.29 13.98
CA LEU A 226 -10.46 11.32 13.42
C LEU A 226 -10.18 11.10 11.93
N MET A 227 -10.03 9.84 11.51
CA MET A 227 -9.86 9.49 10.10
C MET A 227 -11.00 10.03 9.23
N LYS A 228 -12.26 9.92 9.68
CA LYS A 228 -13.43 10.46 8.96
C LYS A 228 -13.42 11.99 8.93
N GLN A 229 -13.13 12.62 10.07
CA GLN A 229 -13.05 14.08 10.19
C GLN A 229 -12.02 14.65 9.20
N ILE A 230 -10.81 14.09 9.18
CA ILE A 230 -9.76 14.50 8.24
C ILE A 230 -10.18 14.27 6.80
N SER A 231 -10.87 13.16 6.48
CA SER A 231 -11.39 12.98 5.12
C SER A 231 -12.36 14.09 4.70
N ASP A 232 -13.25 14.52 5.59
CA ASP A 232 -14.21 15.59 5.32
C ASP A 232 -13.52 16.95 5.17
N ASP A 233 -12.55 17.25 6.03
CA ASP A 233 -11.76 18.48 5.96
C ASP A 233 -10.90 18.54 4.69
N VAL A 234 -10.31 17.42 4.29
CA VAL A 234 -9.57 17.31 3.02
C VAL A 234 -10.51 17.48 1.84
N VAL A 235 -11.75 16.97 1.91
CA VAL A 235 -12.74 17.19 0.85
C VAL A 235 -13.04 18.68 0.68
N ALA A 236 -13.28 19.39 1.79
CA ALA A 236 -13.50 20.82 1.78
C ALA A 236 -12.26 21.60 1.27
N LEU A 237 -11.07 21.19 1.69
CA LEU A 237 -9.81 21.80 1.26
C LEU A 237 -9.57 21.60 -0.24
N THR A 238 -9.76 20.39 -0.78
CA THR A 238 -9.64 20.11 -2.21
C THR A 238 -10.63 20.95 -3.01
N ALA A 239 -11.88 21.04 -2.56
CA ALA A 239 -12.90 21.86 -3.22
C ALA A 239 -12.54 23.36 -3.23
N LYS A 240 -11.96 23.88 -2.14
CA LYS A 240 -11.49 25.28 -2.05
C LYS A 240 -10.49 25.65 -3.15
N TYR A 241 -9.65 24.71 -3.58
CA TYR A 241 -8.66 24.90 -4.64
C TYR A 241 -9.12 24.39 -6.01
N GLY A 242 -10.42 24.11 -6.19
CA GLY A 242 -10.98 23.63 -7.46
C GLY A 242 -10.48 22.25 -7.88
N GLY A 243 -10.09 21.41 -6.91
CA GLY A 243 -9.48 20.11 -7.15
C GLY A 243 -10.45 18.94 -7.27
N LEU A 244 -9.86 17.76 -7.50
CA LEU A 244 -10.51 16.45 -7.56
C LEU A 244 -10.07 15.59 -6.38
N LEU A 245 -11.01 14.86 -5.79
CA LEU A 245 -10.72 13.96 -4.66
C LEU A 245 -10.01 12.67 -5.06
N TRP A 246 -10.08 12.32 -6.34
CA TRP A 246 -9.58 11.07 -6.92
C TRP A 246 -8.87 11.40 -8.22
N GLY A 247 -7.53 11.49 -8.18
CA GLY A 247 -6.69 11.66 -9.36
C GLY A 247 -6.58 10.37 -10.16
N GLU A 248 -6.19 9.28 -9.49
CA GLU A 248 -5.82 8.01 -10.13
C GLU A 248 -6.51 6.78 -9.51
N HIS A 249 -6.74 6.75 -8.20
CA HIS A 249 -7.09 5.55 -7.43
C HIS A 249 -8.60 5.20 -7.47
N GLY A 250 -9.42 6.05 -8.07
CA GLY A 250 -10.87 5.88 -8.13
C GLY A 250 -11.60 6.19 -6.83
N LYS A 251 -12.92 6.08 -6.85
CA LYS A 251 -13.84 6.51 -5.79
C LYS A 251 -13.92 5.49 -4.66
N GLY A 252 -13.96 4.19 -4.98
CA GLY A 252 -13.80 3.10 -4.03
C GLY A 252 -14.61 3.26 -2.72
N PHE A 253 -13.92 3.34 -1.58
CA PHE A 253 -14.56 3.49 -0.26
C PHE A 253 -14.88 4.94 0.14
N ARG A 254 -14.54 5.91 -0.71
CA ARG A 254 -14.84 7.33 -0.56
C ARG A 254 -16.07 7.74 -1.39
N ALA A 255 -16.85 6.77 -1.85
CA ALA A 255 -17.96 6.99 -2.78
C ALA A 255 -19.09 7.84 -2.18
N GLU A 256 -19.20 7.95 -0.85
CA GLU A 256 -20.13 8.86 -0.18
C GLU A 256 -20.00 10.34 -0.62
N TYR A 257 -18.83 10.76 -1.11
CA TYR A 257 -18.61 12.13 -1.59
C TYR A 257 -19.05 12.34 -3.04
N SER A 258 -19.44 11.28 -3.75
CA SER A 258 -19.79 11.36 -5.18
C SER A 258 -20.99 12.29 -5.45
N PRO A 259 -22.10 12.27 -4.68
CA PRO A 259 -23.22 13.19 -4.92
C PRO A 259 -22.81 14.66 -4.80
N ALA A 260 -22.08 15.02 -3.75
CA ALA A 260 -21.62 16.39 -3.53
C ALA A 260 -20.61 16.84 -4.61
N PHE A 261 -19.73 15.93 -5.04
CA PHE A 261 -18.71 16.22 -6.04
C PHE A 261 -19.30 16.44 -7.44
N PHE A 262 -20.20 15.56 -7.90
CA PHE A 262 -20.80 15.67 -9.23
C PHE A 262 -21.94 16.70 -9.27
N GLY A 263 -22.55 17.02 -8.13
CA GLY A 263 -23.78 17.81 -8.07
C GLY A 263 -24.99 17.01 -8.57
N GLU A 264 -26.18 17.58 -8.39
CA GLU A 264 -27.44 16.87 -8.62
C GLU A 264 -27.61 16.40 -10.07
N GLU A 265 -27.28 17.25 -11.04
CA GLU A 265 -27.48 16.98 -12.47
C GLU A 265 -26.58 15.84 -12.97
N LEU A 266 -25.25 15.98 -12.84
CA LEU A 266 -24.33 14.95 -13.33
C LEU A 266 -24.46 13.65 -12.53
N PHE A 267 -24.74 13.73 -11.22
CA PHE A 267 -24.99 12.55 -10.43
C PHE A 267 -26.24 11.80 -10.93
N ALA A 268 -27.33 12.50 -11.27
CA ALA A 268 -28.51 11.87 -11.85
C ALA A 268 -28.21 11.15 -13.18
N GLU A 269 -27.40 11.75 -14.05
CA GLU A 269 -26.99 11.12 -15.31
C GLU A 269 -26.14 9.85 -15.06
N LEU A 270 -25.23 9.86 -14.08
CA LEU A 270 -24.50 8.65 -13.68
C LEU A 270 -25.45 7.53 -13.23
N ARG A 271 -26.50 7.86 -12.49
CA ARG A 271 -27.50 6.90 -12.03
C ARG A 271 -28.31 6.28 -13.18
N LYS A 272 -28.62 7.07 -14.22
CA LYS A 272 -29.26 6.56 -15.46
C LYS A 272 -28.36 5.57 -16.19
N VAL A 273 -27.08 5.91 -16.33
CA VAL A 273 -26.08 4.99 -16.91
C VAL A 273 -26.00 3.71 -16.08
N LYS A 274 -25.88 3.81 -14.75
CA LYS A 274 -25.87 2.64 -13.86
C LYS A 274 -27.13 1.78 -14.01
N ALA A 275 -28.31 2.40 -14.11
CA ALA A 275 -29.58 1.67 -14.30
C ALA A 275 -29.64 0.93 -15.65
N ALA A 276 -29.06 1.50 -16.71
CA ALA A 276 -29.03 0.86 -18.02
C ALA A 276 -28.18 -0.42 -18.04
N PHE A 277 -27.08 -0.47 -17.27
CA PHE A 277 -26.19 -1.63 -17.21
C PHE A 277 -26.54 -2.63 -16.10
N ASP A 278 -26.97 -2.14 -14.94
CA ASP A 278 -27.18 -2.92 -13.73
C ASP A 278 -28.40 -2.41 -12.93
N PRO A 279 -29.63 -2.61 -13.46
CA PRO A 279 -30.86 -2.10 -12.85
C PRO A 279 -31.15 -2.70 -11.47
N HIS A 280 -30.56 -3.87 -11.17
CA HIS A 280 -30.73 -4.57 -9.89
C HIS A 280 -29.57 -4.33 -8.91
N ASN A 281 -28.64 -3.43 -9.24
CA ASN A 281 -27.51 -3.03 -8.39
C ASN A 281 -26.67 -4.21 -7.87
N ARG A 282 -26.35 -5.17 -8.73
CA ARG A 282 -25.57 -6.38 -8.40
C ARG A 282 -24.07 -6.22 -8.60
N LEU A 283 -23.66 -5.30 -9.47
CA LEU A 283 -22.28 -5.04 -9.84
C LEU A 283 -21.67 -3.97 -8.93
N ASN A 284 -20.81 -4.43 -8.01
CA ASN A 284 -20.04 -3.61 -7.07
C ASN A 284 -20.86 -2.50 -6.38
N PRO A 285 -21.93 -2.85 -5.64
CA PRO A 285 -22.86 -1.88 -5.04
C PRO A 285 -22.18 -0.96 -4.00
N GLY A 286 -22.73 0.25 -3.87
CA GLY A 286 -22.23 1.29 -2.96
C GLY A 286 -21.00 2.04 -3.47
N LYS A 287 -20.58 1.80 -4.72
CA LYS A 287 -19.47 2.49 -5.40
C LYS A 287 -20.03 3.41 -6.48
N ILE A 288 -19.38 4.55 -6.71
CA ILE A 288 -19.73 5.60 -7.69
C ILE A 288 -21.15 6.17 -7.53
N CYS A 289 -22.19 5.41 -7.87
CA CYS A 289 -23.61 5.77 -7.69
C CYS A 289 -24.51 4.52 -7.70
N PRO A 290 -25.71 4.56 -7.07
CA PRO A 290 -26.74 3.54 -7.25
C PRO A 290 -27.53 3.76 -8.55
N PRO A 291 -28.25 2.77 -9.10
CA PRO A 291 -29.07 2.99 -10.28
C PRO A 291 -30.22 3.99 -10.02
N GLU A 292 -30.70 4.64 -11.06
CA GLU A 292 -31.92 5.46 -11.02
C GLU A 292 -33.12 4.61 -10.55
N GLY A 293 -34.01 5.20 -9.75
CA GLY A 293 -35.18 4.52 -9.18
C GLY A 293 -34.90 3.64 -7.96
N LEU A 294 -33.62 3.45 -7.58
CA LEU A 294 -33.23 2.68 -6.40
C LEU A 294 -32.34 3.52 -5.48
N ASP A 295 -32.82 3.78 -4.26
CA ASP A 295 -32.05 4.50 -3.24
C ASP A 295 -31.24 3.52 -2.39
N ALA A 296 -30.06 3.14 -2.89
CA ALA A 296 -29.13 2.28 -2.17
C ALA A 296 -28.03 3.09 -1.47
N PRO A 297 -27.59 2.68 -0.27
CA PRO A 297 -26.57 3.39 0.47
C PRO A 297 -25.22 3.34 -0.24
N MET A 298 -24.54 4.48 -0.27
CA MET A 298 -23.15 4.59 -0.70
C MET A 298 -22.20 4.06 0.36
N MET A 299 -21.06 3.52 -0.09
CA MET A 299 -19.99 3.13 0.80
C MET A 299 -19.42 4.37 1.48
N LYS A 300 -19.36 4.32 2.81
CA LYS A 300 -18.82 5.39 3.64
C LYS A 300 -17.39 5.12 4.07
N VAL A 301 -16.63 6.19 4.24
CA VAL A 301 -15.27 6.21 4.78
C VAL A 301 -15.25 5.66 6.20
N ASP A 302 -16.31 5.86 6.99
CA ASP A 302 -16.45 5.35 8.36
C ASP A 302 -17.01 3.92 8.44
N ALA A 303 -17.22 3.23 7.31
CA ALA A 303 -17.63 1.82 7.30
C ALA A 303 -16.66 0.94 8.11
N VAL A 304 -17.17 -0.21 8.60
CA VAL A 304 -16.41 -1.14 9.44
C VAL A 304 -15.10 -1.56 8.75
N LYS A 305 -13.98 -1.33 9.42
CA LYS A 305 -12.64 -1.63 8.92
C LYS A 305 -12.03 -2.81 9.62
N ARG A 306 -10.90 -3.26 9.08
CA ARG A 306 -10.13 -4.34 9.70
C ARG A 306 -9.70 -4.02 11.14
N GLY A 307 -9.40 -2.76 11.45
CA GLY A 307 -9.03 -2.30 12.79
C GLY A 307 -10.11 -2.55 13.85
N THR A 308 -11.40 -2.51 13.47
CA THR A 308 -12.55 -2.85 14.33
C THR A 308 -12.49 -4.30 14.82
N PHE A 309 -12.02 -5.22 13.96
CA PHE A 309 -11.86 -6.62 14.32
C PHE A 309 -10.56 -6.87 15.07
N ASP A 310 -9.46 -6.25 14.66
CA ASP A 310 -8.16 -6.49 15.30
C ASP A 310 -8.09 -5.95 16.73
N ARG A 311 -8.83 -4.88 17.07
CA ARG A 311 -8.86 -4.37 18.45
C ARG A 311 -9.50 -5.33 19.46
N GLN A 312 -10.26 -6.33 18.98
CA GLN A 312 -10.78 -7.42 19.82
C GLN A 312 -9.65 -8.38 20.26
N ILE A 313 -8.49 -8.34 19.61
CA ILE A 313 -7.32 -9.12 19.99
C ILE A 313 -6.57 -8.34 21.10
N PRO A 314 -6.30 -8.97 22.26
CA PRO A 314 -5.58 -8.32 23.36
C PRO A 314 -4.26 -7.69 22.91
N ILE A 315 -3.93 -6.52 23.46
CA ILE A 315 -2.73 -5.75 23.07
C ILE A 315 -1.46 -6.59 23.17
N ALA A 316 -1.30 -7.34 24.27
CA ALA A 316 -0.14 -8.22 24.47
C ALA A 316 -0.01 -9.27 23.35
N VAL A 317 -1.13 -9.88 22.94
CA VAL A 317 -1.16 -10.85 21.83
C VAL A 317 -0.77 -10.16 20.52
N ARG A 318 -1.31 -8.96 20.22
CA ARG A 318 -0.95 -8.21 19.01
C ARG A 318 0.53 -7.86 18.95
N GLN A 319 1.11 -7.44 20.07
CA GLN A 319 2.53 -7.09 20.20
C GLN A 319 3.45 -8.30 20.05
N GLN A 320 3.04 -9.47 20.52
CA GLN A 320 3.81 -10.71 20.37
C GLN A 320 3.65 -11.30 18.96
N TRP A 321 2.48 -11.17 18.34
CA TRP A 321 2.18 -11.71 17.00
C TRP A 321 2.36 -10.68 15.87
N ARG A 322 3.26 -9.69 16.04
CA ARG A 322 3.48 -8.60 15.08
C ARG A 322 3.67 -9.08 13.63
N GLY A 323 4.38 -10.19 13.43
CA GLY A 323 4.60 -10.76 12.11
C GLY A 323 3.32 -10.98 11.29
N ALA A 324 2.17 -11.28 11.93
CA ALA A 324 0.87 -11.36 11.25
C ALA A 324 0.09 -10.04 11.30
N MET A 325 0.17 -9.32 12.43
CA MET A 325 -0.59 -8.09 12.66
C MET A 325 -0.15 -6.91 11.78
N GLU A 326 1.11 -6.87 11.36
CA GLU A 326 1.68 -5.75 10.59
C GLU A 326 1.22 -5.73 9.12
N CYS A 327 0.54 -6.79 8.62
CA CYS A 327 0.07 -6.79 7.23
C CYS A 327 -0.93 -5.64 6.97
N ASN A 328 -0.48 -4.64 6.21
CA ASN A 328 -1.28 -3.48 5.81
C ASN A 328 -2.14 -3.71 4.55
N GLY A 329 -2.07 -4.90 3.96
CA GLY A 329 -2.91 -5.27 2.82
C GLY A 329 -2.44 -4.77 1.45
N ASN A 330 -1.22 -4.23 1.29
CA ASN A 330 -0.70 -3.69 0.02
C ASN A 330 -0.78 -4.62 -1.21
N GLY A 331 -0.90 -5.94 -1.00
CA GLY A 331 -1.17 -6.88 -2.09
C GLY A 331 0.02 -7.17 -3.01
N LEU A 332 1.23 -6.64 -2.76
CA LEU A 332 2.44 -6.93 -3.56
C LEU A 332 2.71 -8.44 -3.72
N CYS A 333 2.27 -9.20 -2.72
CA CYS A 333 2.40 -10.65 -2.73
C CYS A 333 1.48 -11.37 -3.74
N PHE A 334 0.56 -10.68 -4.40
CA PHE A 334 -0.22 -11.18 -5.54
C PHE A 334 0.56 -11.04 -6.85
N ASN A 335 1.84 -11.39 -6.81
CA ASN A 335 2.73 -11.37 -7.97
C ASN A 335 2.60 -12.69 -8.74
N PHE A 336 2.45 -12.60 -10.06
CA PHE A 336 2.34 -13.74 -10.98
C PHE A 336 3.66 -14.09 -11.68
N ASP A 337 4.71 -13.27 -11.54
CA ASP A 337 6.03 -13.56 -12.11
C ASP A 337 6.60 -14.86 -11.54
N ALA A 338 6.80 -15.86 -12.39
CA ALA A 338 7.32 -17.17 -12.03
C ALA A 338 8.72 -17.13 -11.39
N ARG A 339 9.52 -16.10 -11.69
CA ARG A 339 10.89 -15.94 -11.17
C ARG A 339 10.93 -15.32 -9.78
N SER A 340 9.86 -14.64 -9.36
CA SER A 340 9.81 -14.05 -8.03
C SER A 340 9.72 -15.13 -6.93
N PRO A 341 10.59 -15.11 -5.90
CA PRO A 341 10.58 -16.09 -4.81
C PRO A 341 9.31 -16.12 -3.94
N MET A 342 8.53 -15.03 -3.92
CA MET A 342 7.30 -14.87 -3.13
C MET A 342 6.07 -14.97 -4.05
N CYS A 343 5.07 -15.84 -3.83
CA CYS A 343 5.01 -17.07 -3.03
C CYS A 343 4.58 -18.22 -3.97
N PRO A 344 5.37 -19.31 -4.11
CA PRO A 344 5.09 -20.36 -5.10
C PRO A 344 3.73 -21.03 -4.93
N SER A 345 3.31 -21.26 -3.67
CA SER A 345 2.02 -21.88 -3.36
C SER A 345 0.82 -21.09 -3.91
N MET A 346 0.83 -19.76 -3.82
CA MET A 346 -0.24 -18.93 -4.37
C MET A 346 -0.24 -18.96 -5.90
N LYS A 347 0.95 -18.93 -6.52
CA LYS A 347 1.09 -18.96 -7.99
C LYS A 347 0.56 -20.25 -8.61
N ILE A 348 0.81 -21.38 -7.95
CA ILE A 348 0.37 -22.70 -8.42
C ILE A 348 -1.13 -22.89 -8.18
N THR A 349 -1.61 -22.55 -6.98
CA THR A 349 -3.02 -22.79 -6.60
C THR A 349 -3.98 -21.72 -7.10
N GLN A 350 -3.46 -20.55 -7.47
CA GLN A 350 -4.22 -19.32 -7.74
C GLN A 350 -5.13 -18.89 -6.58
N ASN A 351 -4.94 -19.47 -5.39
CA ASN A 351 -5.74 -19.18 -4.22
C ASN A 351 -5.00 -18.20 -3.29
N ARG A 352 -5.64 -17.06 -3.04
CA ARG A 352 -5.10 -15.94 -2.26
C ARG A 352 -4.82 -16.30 -0.81
N ILE A 353 -5.45 -17.34 -0.24
CA ILE A 353 -5.16 -17.79 1.14
C ILE A 353 -3.71 -18.25 1.30
N HIS A 354 -3.08 -18.73 0.22
CA HIS A 354 -1.69 -19.19 0.22
C HIS A 354 -0.67 -18.06 -0.01
N SER A 355 -1.12 -16.81 -0.08
CA SER A 355 -0.23 -15.64 -0.08
C SER A 355 0.13 -15.23 1.35
N PRO A 356 1.21 -14.46 1.56
CA PRO A 356 1.52 -13.81 2.83
C PRO A 356 0.34 -13.00 3.39
N LYS A 357 -0.36 -12.23 2.54
CA LYS A 357 -1.55 -11.46 2.93
C LYS A 357 -2.68 -12.38 3.39
N GLY A 358 -2.97 -13.46 2.66
CA GLY A 358 -3.99 -14.44 3.03
C GLY A 358 -3.68 -15.12 4.36
N ARG A 359 -2.46 -15.61 4.50
CA ARG A 359 -1.95 -16.25 5.73
C ARG A 359 -2.03 -15.34 6.95
N ALA A 360 -1.62 -14.08 6.81
CA ALA A 360 -1.69 -13.11 7.89
C ALA A 360 -3.14 -12.78 8.26
N THR A 361 -4.03 -12.66 7.27
CA THR A 361 -5.47 -12.43 7.48
C THR A 361 -6.10 -13.58 8.27
N LEU A 362 -5.80 -14.83 7.87
CA LEU A 362 -6.28 -16.02 8.58
C LEU A 362 -5.76 -16.09 10.02
N VAL A 363 -4.47 -15.80 10.25
CA VAL A 363 -3.91 -15.78 11.61
C VAL A 363 -4.52 -14.69 12.47
N ARG A 364 -4.71 -13.47 11.94
CA ARG A 364 -5.40 -12.39 12.68
C ARG A 364 -6.81 -12.81 13.07
N GLU A 365 -7.54 -13.42 12.14
CA GLU A 365 -8.90 -13.91 12.43
C GLU A 365 -8.90 -15.04 13.46
N TRP A 366 -7.94 -15.96 13.38
CA TRP A 366 -7.78 -17.03 14.36
C TRP A 366 -7.48 -16.49 15.76
N LEU A 367 -6.59 -15.51 15.89
CA LEU A 367 -6.30 -14.84 17.16
C LEU A 367 -7.54 -14.13 17.72
N ARG A 368 -8.34 -13.50 16.86
CA ARG A 368 -9.61 -12.87 17.24
C ARG A 368 -10.61 -13.89 17.79
N LEU A 369 -10.78 -15.02 17.11
CA LEU A 369 -11.68 -16.10 17.53
C LEU A 369 -11.21 -16.80 18.81
N LEU A 370 -9.90 -16.88 19.05
CA LEU A 370 -9.38 -17.36 20.34
C LEU A 370 -9.71 -16.38 21.47
N ALA A 371 -9.50 -15.08 21.26
CA ALA A 371 -9.83 -14.05 22.23
C ALA A 371 -11.34 -14.04 22.57
N ASP A 372 -12.21 -14.17 21.56
CA ASP A 372 -13.66 -14.28 21.72
C ASP A 372 -14.07 -15.48 22.59
N ARG A 373 -13.32 -16.58 22.51
CA ARG A 373 -13.52 -17.78 23.35
C ARG A 373 -12.80 -17.73 24.71
N GLY A 374 -12.18 -16.61 25.06
CA GLY A 374 -11.40 -16.45 26.30
C GLY A 374 -10.11 -17.27 26.34
N VAL A 375 -9.58 -17.68 25.19
CA VAL A 375 -8.35 -18.46 25.08
C VAL A 375 -7.17 -17.52 24.82
N ASP A 376 -6.21 -17.48 25.75
CA ASP A 376 -4.97 -16.72 25.58
C ASP A 376 -3.87 -17.58 24.91
N PRO A 377 -3.50 -17.28 23.66
CA PRO A 377 -2.45 -18.03 22.96
C PRO A 377 -1.07 -17.87 23.60
N LEU A 378 -0.77 -16.76 24.28
CA LEU A 378 0.52 -16.54 24.92
C LEU A 378 0.68 -17.40 26.18
N LYS A 379 -0.40 -17.51 26.96
CA LYS A 379 -0.45 -18.43 28.10
C LYS A 379 -0.27 -19.89 27.65
N LEU A 380 -0.95 -20.28 26.57
CA LEU A 380 -0.76 -21.61 25.98
C LEU A 380 0.68 -21.85 25.51
N GLU A 381 1.34 -20.86 24.92
CA GLU A 381 2.75 -20.97 24.53
C GLU A 381 3.69 -21.15 25.73
N GLN A 382 3.43 -20.45 26.83
CA GLN A 382 4.24 -20.51 28.06
C GLN A 382 4.07 -21.83 28.82
N GLU A 383 2.88 -22.43 28.82
CA GLU A 383 2.59 -23.70 29.51
C GLU A 383 3.10 -24.94 28.75
N LEU A 384 3.54 -24.78 27.49
CA LEU A 384 3.96 -25.91 26.64
C LEU A 384 5.28 -26.58 27.06
N PRO A 385 6.35 -25.88 27.43
CA PRO A 385 7.61 -26.50 27.85
C PRO A 385 7.49 -27.25 29.19
N GLU A 386 6.56 -26.84 30.06
CA GLU A 386 6.38 -27.40 31.41
C GLU A 386 5.45 -28.63 31.42
N SER A 387 4.64 -28.82 30.38
CA SER A 387 3.67 -29.90 30.30
C SER A 387 4.23 -31.12 29.56
N GLY A 388 4.66 -32.13 30.32
CA GLY A 388 4.83 -33.49 29.79
C GLY A 388 3.50 -33.96 29.15
N VAL A 389 3.57 -34.73 28.06
CA VAL A 389 2.35 -35.20 27.36
C VAL A 389 1.61 -36.18 28.26
N SER A 390 0.60 -35.69 28.99
CA SER A 390 -0.25 -36.53 29.83
C SER A 390 -1.11 -37.47 28.97
N LEU A 391 -1.45 -38.65 29.50
CA LEU A 391 -2.36 -39.58 28.84
C LEU A 391 -3.72 -38.93 28.51
N ARG A 392 -4.21 -38.04 29.39
CA ARG A 392 -5.44 -37.26 29.18
C ARG A 392 -5.31 -36.34 27.97
N THR A 393 -4.18 -35.63 27.84
CA THR A 393 -3.91 -34.74 26.71
C THR A 393 -3.84 -35.54 25.40
N LEU A 394 -3.23 -36.73 25.42
CA LEU A 394 -3.16 -37.60 24.24
C LEU A 394 -4.55 -38.08 23.81
N ILE A 395 -5.38 -38.55 24.75
CA ILE A 395 -6.76 -38.97 24.47
C ILE A 395 -7.57 -37.81 23.88
N ALA A 396 -7.46 -36.60 24.45
CA ALA A 396 -8.14 -35.42 23.96
C ALA A 396 -7.71 -35.06 22.52
N ARG A 397 -6.40 -35.09 22.22
CA ARG A 397 -5.90 -34.86 20.86
C ARG A 397 -6.39 -35.89 19.85
N THR A 398 -6.40 -37.17 20.22
CA THR A 398 -6.92 -38.24 19.37
C THR A 398 -8.40 -38.05 19.08
N ARG A 399 -9.20 -37.75 20.11
CA ARG A 399 -10.63 -37.46 19.97
C ARG A 399 -10.85 -36.28 19.03
N ASN A 400 -10.21 -35.13 19.28
CA ASN A 400 -10.35 -33.94 18.43
C ASN A 400 -9.95 -34.20 16.97
N SER A 401 -8.88 -34.98 16.75
CA SER A 401 -8.43 -35.32 15.40
C SER A 401 -9.40 -36.27 14.69
N TRP A 402 -10.03 -37.19 15.42
CA TRP A 402 -11.07 -38.06 14.88
C TRP A 402 -12.32 -37.27 14.49
N HIS A 403 -12.77 -36.34 15.33
CA HIS A 403 -13.90 -35.46 15.03
C HIS A 403 -13.64 -34.55 13.82
N ALA A 404 -12.43 -33.99 13.71
CA ALA A 404 -12.03 -33.22 12.54
C ALA A 404 -12.14 -34.07 11.25
N ASN A 405 -11.69 -35.33 11.28
CA ASN A 405 -11.83 -36.25 10.14
C ASN A 405 -13.29 -36.63 9.84
N LYS A 406 -14.20 -36.49 10.81
CA LYS A 406 -15.64 -36.69 10.64
C LYS A 406 -16.37 -35.45 10.10
N GLY A 407 -15.65 -34.34 9.87
CA GLY A 407 -16.20 -33.11 9.30
C GLY A 407 -16.63 -32.06 10.33
N GLU A 408 -16.24 -32.21 11.61
CA GLU A 408 -16.48 -31.15 12.60
C GLU A 408 -15.63 -29.91 12.26
N TYR A 409 -16.30 -28.77 12.08
CA TYR A 409 -15.66 -27.54 11.64
C TYR A 409 -14.89 -26.84 12.77
N ASP A 410 -13.62 -26.54 12.52
CA ASP A 410 -12.78 -25.67 13.34
C ASP A 410 -11.95 -24.79 12.40
N PHE A 411 -12.05 -23.46 12.56
CA PHE A 411 -11.33 -22.48 11.75
C PHE A 411 -9.81 -22.70 11.75
N SER A 412 -9.27 -23.33 12.81
CA SER A 412 -7.86 -23.71 12.89
C SER A 412 -7.43 -24.61 11.72
N HIS A 413 -8.34 -25.37 11.10
CA HIS A 413 -8.04 -26.19 9.94
C HIS A 413 -7.78 -25.37 8.67
N GLU A 414 -8.50 -24.27 8.46
CA GLU A 414 -8.26 -23.34 7.34
C GLU A 414 -6.90 -22.65 7.48
N VAL A 415 -6.57 -22.22 8.69
CA VAL A 415 -5.25 -21.63 8.98
C VAL A 415 -4.15 -22.67 8.72
N LYS A 416 -4.34 -23.91 9.17
CA LYS A 416 -3.40 -25.01 8.95
C LYS A 416 -3.20 -25.29 7.46
N GLU A 417 -4.27 -25.35 6.66
CA GLU A 417 -4.20 -25.51 5.22
C GLU A 417 -3.34 -24.41 4.57
N ALA A 418 -3.62 -23.15 4.90
CA ALA A 418 -2.86 -22.02 4.39
C ALA A 418 -1.37 -22.09 4.77
N MET A 419 -1.06 -22.50 6.00
CA MET A 419 0.30 -22.67 6.51
C MET A 419 1.03 -23.89 5.94
N SER A 420 0.32 -24.97 5.60
CA SER A 420 0.89 -26.18 5.03
C SER A 420 1.55 -25.93 3.67
N GLY A 421 1.01 -24.99 2.87
CA GLY A 421 1.62 -24.56 1.61
C GLY A 421 2.84 -23.64 1.77
N CYS A 422 3.25 -23.27 2.99
CA CYS A 422 4.38 -22.38 3.22
C CYS A 422 5.70 -23.15 3.28
N LEU A 423 6.62 -22.86 2.36
CA LEU A 423 7.98 -23.43 2.33
C LEU A 423 8.95 -22.82 3.34
N ALA A 424 8.50 -21.84 4.14
CA ALA A 424 9.33 -21.12 5.10
C ALA A 424 10.61 -20.45 4.52
N CYS A 425 10.60 -20.08 3.23
CA CYS A 425 11.77 -19.54 2.51
C CYS A 425 12.20 -18.11 2.88
N LYS A 426 11.47 -17.43 3.78
CA LYS A 426 11.72 -16.02 4.18
C LYS A 426 11.68 -14.97 3.05
N ALA A 427 11.20 -15.31 1.86
CA ALA A 427 11.04 -14.32 0.78
C ALA A 427 10.08 -13.19 1.16
N CYS A 428 9.02 -13.49 1.91
CA CYS A 428 8.04 -12.48 2.33
C CYS A 428 8.58 -11.51 3.38
N SER A 429 9.55 -11.92 4.21
CA SER A 429 10.15 -11.03 5.21
C SER A 429 11.17 -10.07 4.59
N THR A 430 11.70 -10.38 3.41
CA THR A 430 12.69 -9.55 2.71
C THR A 430 12.10 -8.72 1.57
N GLN A 431 11.13 -9.28 0.82
CA GLN A 431 10.57 -8.64 -0.38
C GLN A 431 9.29 -7.85 -0.10
N CYS A 432 8.54 -8.17 0.95
CA CYS A 432 7.41 -7.34 1.35
C CYS A 432 7.95 -6.05 1.98
N PRO A 433 7.49 -4.85 1.57
CA PRO A 433 7.90 -3.59 2.19
C PRO A 433 7.61 -3.54 3.69
N ILE A 434 6.59 -4.28 4.14
CA ILE A 434 6.16 -4.40 5.55
C ILE A 434 6.87 -5.54 6.30
N LYS A 435 7.81 -6.23 5.63
CA LYS A 435 8.66 -7.27 6.20
C LYS A 435 7.90 -8.35 6.96
N ILE A 436 6.78 -8.79 6.38
CA ILE A 436 5.90 -9.80 6.97
C ILE A 436 6.61 -11.16 7.11
N ASP A 437 6.62 -11.73 8.31
CA ASP A 437 7.32 -13.00 8.59
C ASP A 437 6.34 -14.16 8.77
N VAL A 438 5.89 -14.71 7.64
CA VAL A 438 5.07 -15.92 7.60
C VAL A 438 5.76 -17.12 8.25
N PRO A 439 7.04 -17.42 7.97
CA PRO A 439 7.75 -18.52 8.64
C PRO A 439 7.64 -18.47 10.17
N GLU A 440 7.79 -17.29 10.77
CA GLU A 440 7.74 -17.09 12.22
C GLU A 440 6.36 -17.43 12.79
N PHE A 441 5.31 -16.73 12.37
CA PHE A 441 3.97 -16.98 12.91
C PHE A 441 3.41 -18.35 12.52
N ARG A 442 3.89 -18.95 11.42
CA ARG A 442 3.56 -20.34 11.06
C ARG A 442 4.08 -21.30 12.11
N SER A 443 5.32 -21.14 12.56
CA SER A 443 5.93 -22.08 13.50
C SER A 443 5.17 -22.09 14.83
N ARG A 444 4.84 -20.89 15.33
CA ARG A 444 4.02 -20.66 16.51
C ARG A 444 2.61 -21.21 16.37
N PHE A 445 1.95 -20.92 15.24
CA PHE A 445 0.62 -21.47 14.96
C PHE A 445 0.63 -23.00 14.96
N LEU A 446 1.58 -23.65 14.27
CA LEU A 446 1.66 -25.11 14.23
C LEU A 446 1.95 -25.72 15.60
N GLN A 447 2.77 -25.05 16.42
CA GLN A 447 3.00 -25.45 17.80
C GLN A 447 1.70 -25.48 18.60
N LEU A 448 0.92 -24.40 18.54
CA LEU A 448 -0.38 -24.27 19.21
C LEU A 448 -1.44 -25.22 18.63
N TYR A 449 -1.53 -25.35 17.30
CA TYR A 449 -2.44 -26.27 16.63
C TYR A 449 -2.27 -27.71 17.13
N HIS A 450 -1.02 -28.15 17.27
CA HIS A 450 -0.70 -29.51 17.71
C HIS A 450 -0.76 -29.74 19.23
N THR A 451 -1.16 -28.72 20.00
CA THR A 451 -1.61 -28.92 21.38
C THR A 451 -3.02 -29.53 21.43
N ARG A 452 -3.84 -29.22 20.41
CA ARG A 452 -5.23 -29.64 20.27
C ARG A 452 -5.41 -30.84 19.35
N TYR A 453 -4.57 -30.98 18.33
CA TYR A 453 -4.64 -32.06 17.33
C TYR A 453 -3.36 -32.91 17.29
N LEU A 454 -3.49 -34.15 16.82
CA LEU A 454 -2.35 -35.05 16.65
C LEU A 454 -1.36 -34.50 15.61
N ARG A 455 -0.07 -34.74 15.86
CA ARG A 455 1.01 -34.48 14.90
C ARG A 455 1.11 -35.65 13.92
N PRO A 456 1.36 -35.40 12.63
CA PRO A 456 1.69 -36.46 11.68
C PRO A 456 2.90 -37.27 12.17
N LEU A 457 2.86 -38.60 12.00
CA LEU A 457 3.97 -39.48 12.39
C LEU A 457 5.30 -39.11 11.72
N ARG A 458 5.24 -38.58 10.48
CA ARG A 458 6.42 -38.12 9.72
C ARG A 458 7.22 -37.04 10.46
N ASP A 459 6.56 -36.16 11.21
CA ASP A 459 7.20 -35.06 11.93
C ASP A 459 8.01 -35.57 13.14
N HIS A 460 7.60 -36.69 13.73
CA HIS A 460 8.32 -37.36 14.82
C HIS A 460 9.59 -38.05 14.35
N SER A 461 9.57 -38.62 13.14
CA SER A 461 10.74 -39.30 12.55
C SER A 461 11.91 -38.35 12.28
N SER A 462 11.64 -37.08 11.93
CA SER A 462 12.66 -36.05 11.74
C SER A 462 13.33 -35.55 13.04
N LEU A 463 12.71 -35.75 14.20
CA LEU A 463 13.28 -35.37 15.49
C LEU A 463 14.32 -36.40 15.99
N ARG A 464 14.16 -37.67 15.63
CA ARG A 464 15.10 -38.74 16.02
C ARG A 464 16.45 -38.69 15.29
N SER A 465 16.54 -38.07 14.10
CA SER A 465 17.81 -37.98 13.36
C SER A 465 18.78 -36.93 13.92
N ARG A 466 18.35 -36.03 14.81
CA ARG A 466 19.22 -35.10 15.55
C ARG A 466 19.72 -35.64 16.88
N ALA A 467 19.03 -36.61 17.47
CA ALA A 467 19.44 -37.23 18.74
C ALA A 467 20.55 -38.28 18.59
N THR A 468 20.82 -38.75 17.36
CA THR A 468 21.88 -39.71 17.03
C THR A 468 23.14 -39.08 16.44
N ARG A 469 23.26 -37.75 16.44
CA ARG A 469 24.51 -37.01 16.15
C ARG A 469 24.86 -36.07 17.31
N ARG A 470 25.14 -36.64 18.47
CA ARG A 470 25.99 -36.04 19.49
C ARG A 470 27.17 -36.94 19.72
#